data_AF-A0A133V705-F1
#
_entry.id   AF-A0A133V705-F1
#
_cell.length_a   1.000
_cell.length_b   1.000
_cell.length_c   1.000
_cell.angle_alpha   90.00
_cell.angle_beta   90.00
_cell.angle_gamma   90.00
#
_symmetry.space_group_name_H-M   'P 1'
#
loop_
_entity.id
_entity.type
_entity.pdbx_description
1 polymer ?
#
loop_
_entity_poly.entity_id
_entity_poly.type
_entity_poly.pdbx_seq_one_letter_code
_entity_poly.pdbx_strand_id
1 'polypeptide(L)'
;MGSSIYSVNSDFFQNWNSKMAYVLGFVFSDGCVDRTTLSFELQLRDMELLKKIRKVMKSTHPIKTREKRNSARLRISDATIAHHLKWFGLTPNAQMKLPPISPHLFRHFARGFLDGDGWIIASRERSEICVGFSNGDRRFLEKFVKKLNASIRLTINNLRERSKTTKNKKMSIIHQIEWYGANAFRVIKFLYDDLKSGSLYLKRKYERQLKARKLYLGLRKGRKWRAIERKHDTTMKKLLSKLLNKKKLNGSQIAEKLGVSSATVYRWLEKTGVRLPRKKKAKEYITKCPVCGKRIERMGRPKKYCSENCRVIGRRTGKMVNCVICGKEIYRPEWWFKKNTVPLCSRACVGKWQMMRIEKGLVKRSDETGRFLPSNFIQEDFSS
;
A
#
# COMPACT_ATOMS: atom_id res chain seq x y z
N MET A 1 51.52 9.94 37.12
CA MET A 1 50.40 9.71 36.18
C MET A 1 49.30 9.01 36.95
N GLY A 2 48.13 9.64 37.11
CA GLY A 2 47.00 9.01 37.83
C GLY A 2 46.46 7.83 37.02
N SER A 3 46.39 6.65 37.62
CA SER A 3 45.85 5.45 37.00
C SER A 3 44.37 5.65 36.68
N SER A 4 44.00 5.51 35.39
CA SER A 4 42.60 5.56 34.99
C SER A 4 41.89 4.31 35.49
N ILE A 5 40.94 4.47 36.42
CA ILE A 5 40.11 3.38 36.98
C ILE A 5 39.32 2.65 35.87
N TYR A 6 39.05 3.33 34.76
CA TYR A 6 38.29 2.80 33.63
C TYR A 6 39.11 2.86 32.34
N SER A 7 38.86 1.91 31.44
CA SER A 7 39.50 1.80 30.14
C SER A 7 38.47 1.98 29.02
N VAL A 8 38.97 2.29 27.82
CA VAL A 8 38.22 2.39 26.57
C VAL A 8 39.16 2.18 25.38
N ASN A 9 38.65 1.76 24.23
CA ASN A 9 39.42 1.80 22.99
C ASN A 9 39.60 3.26 22.54
N SER A 10 40.73 3.88 22.88
CA SER A 10 41.06 5.27 22.52
C SER A 10 41.10 5.50 20.99
N ASP A 11 41.35 4.44 20.22
CA ASP A 11 41.42 4.46 18.75
C ASP A 11 40.08 4.21 18.06
N PHE A 12 38.98 4.16 18.82
CA PHE A 12 37.65 3.83 18.29
C PHE A 12 37.23 4.74 17.12
N PHE A 13 37.61 6.02 17.14
CA PHE A 13 37.29 6.99 16.10
C PHE A 13 38.36 7.12 15.00
N GLN A 14 39.43 6.33 15.05
CA GLN A 14 40.46 6.30 14.00
C GLN A 14 40.07 5.36 12.85
N ASN A 15 39.36 4.27 13.15
CA ASN A 15 39.07 3.20 12.19
C ASN A 15 37.61 3.19 11.75
N TRP A 16 37.36 3.57 10.49
CA TRP A 16 36.03 3.59 9.90
C TRP A 16 35.44 2.17 9.77
N ASN A 17 34.30 1.95 10.42
CA ASN A 17 33.46 0.77 10.26
C ASN A 17 32.00 1.12 10.58
N SER A 18 31.09 0.17 10.42
CA SER A 18 29.65 0.40 10.64
C SER A 18 29.30 0.81 12.06
N LYS A 19 30.05 0.35 13.07
CA LYS A 19 29.84 0.70 14.49
C LYS A 19 30.35 2.11 14.78
N MET A 20 31.58 2.43 14.34
CA MET A 20 32.16 3.77 14.46
C MET A 20 31.29 4.81 13.77
N ALA A 21 30.88 4.56 12.52
CA ALA A 21 30.04 5.48 11.75
C ALA A 21 28.70 5.75 12.46
N TYR A 22 28.05 4.71 13.00
CA TYR A 22 26.82 4.88 13.79
C TYR A 22 27.06 5.70 15.05
N VAL A 23 28.08 5.36 15.84
CA VAL A 23 28.37 6.08 17.09
C VAL A 23 28.70 7.54 16.79
N LEU A 24 29.50 7.82 15.76
CA LEU A 24 29.81 9.19 15.35
C LEU A 24 28.54 9.94 14.94
N GLY A 25 27.65 9.34 14.14
CA GLY A 25 26.35 9.94 13.81
C GLY A 25 25.51 10.24 15.04
N PHE A 26 25.53 9.35 16.03
CA PHE A 26 24.82 9.53 17.30
C PHE A 26 25.45 10.66 18.16
N VAL A 27 26.78 10.80 18.14
CA VAL A 27 27.50 11.92 18.78
C VAL A 27 27.09 13.26 18.16
N PHE A 28 26.93 13.32 16.83
CA PHE A 28 26.48 14.53 16.12
C PHE A 28 25.06 14.98 16.50
N SER A 29 24.27 14.14 17.16
CA SER A 29 22.92 14.47 17.67
C SER A 29 22.90 14.67 19.19
N ASP A 30 23.18 13.62 19.96
CA ASP A 30 22.97 13.57 21.41
C ASP A 30 24.30 13.51 22.20
N GLY A 31 25.44 13.62 21.50
CA GLY A 31 26.75 13.60 22.12
C GLY A 31 27.13 14.96 22.71
N CYS A 32 27.66 14.93 23.93
CA CYS A 32 28.30 16.10 24.53
C CYS A 32 29.80 15.82 24.67
N VAL A 33 30.60 16.60 23.93
CA VAL A 33 32.06 16.50 23.90
C VAL A 33 32.64 17.69 24.65
N ASP A 34 33.46 17.39 25.65
CA ASP A 34 34.27 18.35 26.41
C ASP A 34 35.76 18.09 26.15
N ARG A 35 36.67 18.80 26.84
CA ARG A 35 38.13 18.71 26.65
C ARG A 35 38.66 17.28 26.66
N THR A 36 38.18 16.46 27.59
CA THR A 36 38.67 15.09 27.82
C THR A 36 37.55 14.06 27.93
N THR A 37 36.29 14.46 27.69
CA THR A 37 35.15 13.56 27.94
C THR A 37 34.15 13.57 26.81
N LEU A 38 33.69 12.38 26.43
CA LEU A 38 32.49 12.16 25.62
C LEU A 38 31.38 11.68 26.55
N SER A 39 30.19 12.28 26.45
CA SER A 39 29.04 11.84 27.21
C SER A 39 27.76 11.75 26.40
N PHE A 40 26.92 10.79 26.79
CA PHE A 40 25.56 10.61 26.29
C PHE A 40 24.62 10.53 27.49
N GLU A 41 23.47 11.20 27.42
CA GLU A 41 22.41 11.06 28.42
C GLU A 41 21.08 10.79 27.72
N LEU A 42 20.51 9.60 27.95
CA LEU A 42 19.26 9.15 27.34
C LEU A 42 18.23 8.85 28.41
N GLN A 43 16.95 8.83 28.05
CA GLN A 43 15.89 8.37 28.95
C GLN A 43 16.15 6.91 29.39
N LEU A 44 15.73 6.53 30.61
CA LEU A 44 15.98 5.18 31.14
C LEU A 44 15.51 4.06 30.19
N ARG A 45 14.37 4.24 29.51
CA ARG A 45 13.83 3.29 28.52
C ARG A 45 14.79 2.98 27.35
N ASP A 46 15.73 3.88 27.08
CA ASP A 46 16.68 3.83 25.97
C ASP A 46 18.10 3.42 26.44
N MET A 47 18.28 3.09 27.72
CA MET A 47 19.58 2.72 28.33
C MET A 47 20.29 1.55 27.62
N GLU A 48 19.53 0.63 27.02
CA GLU A 48 20.11 -0.48 26.24
C GLU A 48 21.00 -0.01 25.09
N LEU A 49 20.72 1.16 24.50
CA LEU A 49 21.60 1.74 23.48
C LEU A 49 22.96 2.15 24.09
N LEU A 50 22.96 2.72 25.29
CA LEU A 50 24.20 3.08 25.99
C LEU A 50 25.04 1.84 26.32
N LYS A 51 24.42 0.74 26.74
CA LYS A 51 25.11 -0.54 26.98
C LYS A 51 25.77 -1.06 25.70
N LYS A 52 25.08 -0.96 24.56
CA LYS A 52 25.62 -1.35 23.25
C LYS A 52 26.76 -0.44 22.81
N ILE A 53 26.63 0.87 22.94
CA ILE A 53 27.69 1.86 22.64
C ILE A 53 28.93 1.56 23.49
N ARG A 54 28.75 1.41 24.81
CA ARG A 54 29.82 1.04 25.74
C ARG A 54 30.55 -0.23 25.30
N LYS A 55 29.81 -1.27 24.92
CA LYS A 55 30.36 -2.55 24.45
C LYS A 55 31.16 -2.39 23.15
N VAL A 56 30.65 -1.68 22.14
CA VAL A 56 31.37 -1.53 20.86
C VAL A 56 32.61 -0.65 20.98
N MET A 57 32.61 0.30 21.90
CA MET A 57 33.77 1.13 22.24
C MET A 57 34.76 0.41 23.16
N LYS A 58 34.48 -0.83 23.56
CA LYS A 58 35.27 -1.61 24.54
C LYS A 58 35.54 -0.80 25.82
N SER A 59 34.54 -0.06 26.29
CA SER A 59 34.67 0.81 27.47
C SER A 59 34.21 0.11 28.75
N THR A 60 34.95 0.26 29.84
CA THR A 60 34.55 -0.21 31.18
C THR A 60 33.86 0.87 32.01
N HIS A 61 33.69 2.07 31.45
CA HIS A 61 33.06 3.19 32.16
C HIS A 61 31.61 2.85 32.58
N PRO A 62 31.20 3.21 33.80
CA PRO A 62 29.88 2.87 34.30
C PRO A 62 28.79 3.69 33.61
N ILE A 63 27.64 3.07 33.39
CA ILE A 63 26.42 3.78 33.01
C ILE A 63 25.71 4.14 34.30
N LYS A 64 25.63 5.42 34.62
CA LYS A 64 25.01 5.93 35.85
C LYS A 64 23.55 6.30 35.59
N THR A 65 22.63 5.77 36.38
CA THR A 65 21.23 6.19 36.37
C THR A 65 21.06 7.51 37.12
N ARG A 66 20.07 8.31 36.71
CA ARG A 66 19.71 9.60 37.30
C ARG A 66 18.21 9.62 37.53
N GLU A 67 17.78 9.12 38.67
CA GLU A 67 16.36 8.92 39.01
C GLU A 67 15.54 10.20 38.86
N LYS A 68 16.02 11.33 39.42
CA LYS A 68 15.35 12.64 39.31
C LYS A 68 15.10 13.10 37.87
N ARG A 69 15.90 12.64 36.90
CA ARG A 69 15.77 12.99 35.48
C ARG A 69 15.18 11.85 34.63
N ASN A 70 14.89 10.70 35.24
CA ASN A 70 14.50 9.48 34.55
C ASN A 70 15.42 9.17 33.35
N SER A 71 16.73 9.34 33.56
CA SER A 71 17.77 9.20 32.53
C SER A 71 18.91 8.27 32.96
N ALA A 72 19.64 7.74 31.98
CA ALA A 72 20.91 7.06 32.16
C ALA A 72 22.00 7.82 31.40
N ARG A 73 23.19 7.91 31.99
CA ARG A 73 24.33 8.63 31.44
C ARG A 73 25.54 7.71 31.31
N LEU A 74 26.14 7.68 30.12
CA LEU A 74 27.46 7.13 29.86
C LEU A 74 28.43 8.30 29.70
N ARG A 75 29.46 8.39 30.55
CA ARG A 75 30.52 9.40 30.45
C ARG A 75 31.85 8.68 30.31
N ILE A 76 32.50 8.84 29.17
CA ILE A 76 33.79 8.25 28.82
C ILE A 76 34.83 9.36 28.95
N SER A 77 35.82 9.16 29.82
CA SER A 77 36.93 10.09 30.01
C SER A 77 38.15 9.56 29.26
N ASP A 78 38.46 10.18 28.13
CA ASP A 78 39.59 9.83 27.27
C ASP A 78 39.93 11.04 26.37
N ALA A 79 41.15 11.58 26.52
CA ALA A 79 41.58 12.77 25.80
C ALA A 79 41.75 12.53 24.29
N THR A 80 42.17 11.31 23.90
CA THR A 80 42.37 10.91 22.50
C THR A 80 41.04 10.85 21.75
N ILE A 81 40.00 10.25 22.35
CA ILE A 81 38.64 10.25 21.82
C ILE A 81 38.12 11.68 21.66
N ALA A 82 38.27 12.52 22.70
CA ALA A 82 37.83 13.91 22.63
C ALA A 82 38.57 14.68 21.51
N HIS A 83 39.87 14.44 21.34
CA HIS A 83 40.67 15.03 20.26
C HIS A 83 40.16 14.61 18.87
N HIS A 84 39.94 13.32 18.63
CA HIS A 84 39.43 12.84 17.34
C HIS A 84 38.04 13.39 17.02
N LEU A 85 37.15 13.49 18.00
CA LEU A 85 35.82 14.08 17.80
C LEU A 85 35.89 15.56 17.43
N LYS A 86 36.79 16.32 18.05
CA LYS A 86 37.06 17.71 17.68
C LYS A 86 37.57 17.83 16.24
N TRP A 87 38.41 16.89 15.79
CA TRP A 87 38.88 16.84 14.39
C TRP A 87 37.72 16.62 13.40
N PHE A 88 36.68 15.89 13.80
CA PHE A 88 35.42 15.79 13.03
C PHE A 88 34.52 17.03 13.13
N GLY A 89 34.95 18.12 13.78
CA GLY A 89 34.20 19.37 13.87
C GLY A 89 33.22 19.44 15.03
N LEU A 90 33.34 18.57 16.03
CA LEU A 90 32.54 18.60 17.27
C LEU A 90 33.26 19.41 18.36
N THR A 91 33.57 20.66 18.05
CA THR A 91 34.14 21.62 19.00
C THR A 91 33.07 22.60 19.49
N PRO A 92 33.07 22.97 20.78
CA PRO A 92 32.22 24.06 21.27
C PRO A 92 32.40 25.32 20.41
N ASN A 93 31.29 25.93 19.98
CA ASN A 93 31.24 27.18 19.20
C ASN A 93 31.77 27.12 17.74
N ALA A 94 32.12 25.94 17.20
CA ALA A 94 32.48 25.84 15.79
C ALA A 94 31.31 25.36 14.92
N GLN A 95 31.37 25.70 13.63
CA GLN A 95 30.46 25.14 12.62
C GLN A 95 30.69 23.63 12.50
N MET A 96 29.61 22.87 12.56
CA MET A 96 29.65 21.41 12.43
C MET A 96 29.97 21.06 10.97
N LYS A 97 31.02 20.27 10.76
CA LYS A 97 31.40 19.79 9.43
C LYS A 97 30.99 18.34 9.26
N LEU A 98 30.31 18.03 8.16
CA LEU A 98 30.01 16.64 7.82
C LEU A 98 31.35 15.91 7.55
N PRO A 99 31.67 14.83 8.29
CA PRO A 99 32.95 14.17 8.13
C PRO A 99 33.04 13.43 6.78
N PRO A 100 34.27 13.11 6.31
CA PRO A 100 34.50 12.43 5.03
C PRO A 100 34.12 10.94 5.11
N ILE A 101 32.82 10.67 5.25
CA ILE A 101 32.27 9.32 5.39
C ILE A 101 32.21 8.65 4.01
N SER A 102 32.69 7.41 3.88
CA SER A 102 32.53 6.62 2.65
C SER A 102 31.04 6.38 2.32
N PRO A 103 30.65 6.25 1.04
CA PRO A 103 29.26 6.02 0.67
C PRO A 103 28.61 4.80 1.34
N HIS A 104 29.36 3.70 1.50
CA HIS A 104 28.86 2.47 2.13
C HIS A 104 28.68 2.59 3.65
N LEU A 105 29.39 3.52 4.33
CA LEU A 105 29.24 3.78 5.75
C LEU A 105 28.23 4.88 6.07
N PHE A 106 27.89 5.72 5.10
CA PHE A 106 27.00 6.86 5.32
C PHE A 106 25.63 6.45 5.89
N ARG A 107 25.09 5.29 5.49
CA ARG A 107 23.83 4.75 6.03
C ARG A 107 23.89 4.53 7.55
N HIS A 108 25.05 4.16 8.09
CA HIS A 108 25.25 3.93 9.51
C HIS A 108 25.32 5.23 10.28
N PHE A 109 26.08 6.21 9.76
CA PHE A 109 26.13 7.57 10.30
C PHE A 109 24.74 8.22 10.33
N ALA A 110 24.02 8.20 9.19
CA ALA A 110 22.69 8.76 9.09
C ALA A 110 21.69 8.08 10.04
N ARG A 111 21.83 6.77 10.29
CA ARG A 111 21.00 6.06 11.28
C ARG A 111 21.31 6.51 12.71
N GLY A 112 22.59 6.64 13.06
CA GLY A 112 23.00 7.17 14.36
C GLY A 112 22.44 8.57 14.59
N PHE A 113 22.55 9.44 13.58
CA PHE A 113 22.04 10.81 13.65
C PHE A 113 20.50 10.87 13.76
N LEU A 114 19.78 10.01 13.02
CA LEU A 114 18.32 9.89 13.15
C LEU A 114 17.91 9.41 14.56
N ASP A 115 18.66 8.45 15.11
CA ASP A 115 18.33 7.83 16.37
C ASP A 115 18.44 8.81 17.56
N GLY A 116 19.34 9.80 17.48
CA GLY A 116 19.42 10.88 18.46
C GLY A 116 18.37 11.97 18.21
N ASP A 117 18.55 12.81 17.18
CA ASP A 117 17.76 14.03 16.97
C ASP A 117 16.71 13.95 15.83
N GLY A 118 16.52 12.76 15.26
CA GLY A 118 15.54 12.53 14.19
C GLY A 118 14.16 12.11 14.67
N TRP A 119 13.20 11.95 13.76
CA TRP A 119 11.88 11.39 14.06
C TRP A 119 11.33 10.54 12.91
N ILE A 120 10.42 9.63 13.29
CA ILE A 120 9.62 8.83 12.37
C ILE A 120 8.17 8.92 12.83
N ILE A 121 7.32 9.46 11.97
CA ILE A 121 5.88 9.63 12.20
C ILE A 121 5.15 8.62 11.33
N ALA A 122 4.17 7.94 11.93
CA ALA A 122 3.22 7.08 11.25
C ALA A 122 1.81 7.48 11.70
N SER A 123 1.15 8.35 10.95
CA SER A 123 -0.18 8.87 11.26
C SER A 123 -1.24 8.12 10.48
N ARG A 124 -2.07 7.34 11.18
CA ARG A 124 -3.22 6.65 10.58
C ARG A 124 -4.30 7.64 10.14
N GLU A 125 -4.55 8.65 10.97
CA GLU A 125 -5.53 9.71 10.73
C GLU A 125 -5.21 10.47 9.45
N ARG A 126 -3.98 10.98 9.34
CA ARG A 126 -3.51 11.68 8.12
C ARG A 126 -3.18 10.73 6.98
N SER A 127 -3.23 9.41 7.21
CA SER A 127 -2.82 8.40 6.23
C SER A 127 -1.43 8.71 5.65
N GLU A 128 -0.48 9.05 6.51
CA GLU A 128 0.82 9.59 6.13
C GLU A 128 1.95 9.01 6.98
N ILE A 129 3.13 8.89 6.34
CA ILE A 129 4.39 8.65 7.03
C ILE A 129 5.35 9.81 6.76
N CYS A 130 6.12 10.17 7.78
CA CYS A 130 7.16 11.18 7.71
C CYS A 130 8.42 10.69 8.42
N VAL A 131 9.58 11.07 7.90
CA VAL A 131 10.87 10.92 8.57
C VAL A 131 11.59 12.25 8.48
N GLY A 132 12.22 12.67 9.57
CA GLY A 132 12.91 13.95 9.60
C GLY A 132 14.08 13.98 10.55
N PHE A 133 14.89 15.03 10.40
CA PHE A 133 16.06 15.34 11.20
C PHE A 133 16.01 16.81 11.60
N SER A 134 16.64 17.11 12.71
CA SER A 134 16.82 18.46 13.23
C SER A 134 18.30 18.75 13.41
N ASN A 135 18.70 20.00 13.21
CA ASN A 135 19.99 20.50 13.65
C ASN A 135 19.98 22.03 13.78
N GLY A 136 20.76 22.57 14.72
CA GLY A 136 20.97 24.01 14.86
C GLY A 136 21.89 24.60 13.78
N ASP A 137 22.78 23.78 13.19
CA ASP A 137 23.66 24.21 12.10
C ASP A 137 23.01 23.92 10.74
N ARG A 138 22.51 24.98 10.10
CA ARG A 138 21.89 24.92 8.76
C ARG A 138 22.83 24.33 7.71
N ARG A 139 24.10 24.74 7.70
CA ARG A 139 25.07 24.36 6.67
C ARG A 139 25.40 22.88 6.77
N PHE A 140 25.54 22.38 8.00
CA PHE A 140 25.67 20.94 8.24
C PHE A 140 24.46 20.17 7.72
N LEU A 141 23.25 20.62 8.07
CA LEU A 141 22.01 19.94 7.68
C LEU A 141 21.85 19.91 6.15
N GLU A 142 22.13 21.01 5.45
CA GLU A 142 22.08 21.08 3.98
C GLU A 142 23.06 20.09 3.32
N LYS A 143 24.30 20.00 3.81
CA LYS A 143 25.30 19.03 3.32
C LYS A 143 24.86 17.58 3.59
N PHE A 144 24.32 17.32 4.78
CA PHE A 144 23.78 16.01 5.15
C PHE A 144 22.64 15.61 4.21
N VAL A 145 21.68 16.52 3.96
CA VAL A 145 20.54 16.31 3.05
C VAL A 145 21.00 16.05 1.63
N LYS A 146 21.96 16.83 1.11
CA LYS A 146 22.52 16.61 -0.23
C LYS A 146 23.11 15.21 -0.36
N LYS A 147 23.88 14.75 0.63
CA LYS A 147 24.49 13.42 0.64
C LYS A 147 23.46 12.29 0.78
N LEU A 148 22.43 12.48 1.62
CA LEU A 148 21.35 11.52 1.78
C LEU A 148 20.50 11.41 0.52
N ASN A 149 20.11 12.53 -0.08
CA ASN A 149 19.34 12.54 -1.33
C ASN A 149 20.11 11.86 -2.46
N ALA A 150 21.43 12.10 -2.59
CA ALA A 150 22.28 11.45 -3.58
C ALA A 150 22.38 9.93 -3.35
N SER A 151 22.48 9.48 -2.09
CA SER A 151 22.62 8.06 -1.75
C SER A 151 21.41 7.20 -2.14
N ILE A 152 20.22 7.80 -2.22
CA ILE A 152 18.96 7.08 -2.48
C ILE A 152 18.06 7.72 -3.53
N ARG A 153 18.63 8.62 -4.35
CA ARG A 153 17.97 9.30 -5.49
C ARG A 153 16.61 9.88 -5.10
N LEU A 154 16.62 10.72 -4.06
CA LEU A 154 15.43 11.43 -3.59
C LEU A 154 15.22 12.72 -4.40
N THR A 155 13.96 13.04 -4.65
CA THR A 155 13.57 14.16 -5.51
C THR A 155 13.17 15.40 -4.73
N ILE A 156 12.50 15.24 -3.58
CA ILE A 156 11.87 16.34 -2.83
C ILE A 156 12.03 16.10 -1.33
N ASN A 157 12.40 17.17 -0.61
CA ASN A 157 12.45 17.26 0.84
C ASN A 157 11.88 18.61 1.30
N ASN A 158 11.30 18.66 2.49
CA ASN A 158 10.77 19.88 3.09
C ASN A 158 11.75 20.39 4.13
N LEU A 159 12.46 21.48 3.82
CA LEU A 159 13.30 22.20 4.78
C LEU A 159 12.46 23.29 5.44
N ARG A 160 12.46 23.31 6.77
CA ARG A 160 11.73 24.26 7.59
C ARG A 160 12.67 24.85 8.64
N GLU A 161 12.47 26.11 8.95
CA GLU A 161 13.11 26.77 10.08
C GLU A 161 12.08 26.94 11.20
N ARG A 162 12.51 26.71 12.45
CA ARG A 162 11.71 26.97 13.64
C ARG A 162 12.52 27.81 14.60
N SER A 163 11.95 28.92 15.06
CA SER A 163 12.49 29.70 16.15
C SER A 163 11.73 29.42 17.44
N LYS A 164 12.43 29.40 18.57
CA LYS A 164 11.83 29.32 19.90
C LYS A 164 12.55 30.27 20.85
N THR A 165 11.78 31.13 21.52
CA THR A 165 12.28 31.92 22.63
C THR A 165 12.45 31.03 23.85
N THR A 166 13.68 30.94 24.35
CA THR A 166 14.01 30.20 25.56
C THR A 166 13.49 30.95 26.80
N LYS A 167 13.43 30.28 27.96
CA LYS A 167 13.04 30.90 29.24
C LYS A 167 13.87 32.14 29.58
N ASN A 168 15.11 32.20 29.09
CA ASN A 168 16.03 33.31 29.30
C ASN A 168 15.93 34.40 28.21
N LYS A 169 14.79 34.48 27.51
CA LYS A 169 14.54 35.42 26.39
C LYS A 169 15.52 35.32 25.20
N LYS A 170 16.40 34.31 25.16
CA LYS A 170 17.28 34.05 24.01
C LYS A 170 16.51 33.31 22.92
N MET A 171 16.64 33.75 21.68
CA MET A 171 16.07 33.07 20.51
C MET A 171 16.96 31.88 20.11
N SER A 172 16.37 30.71 19.99
CA SER A 172 17.01 29.51 19.46
C SER A 172 16.40 29.18 18.10
N ILE A 173 17.25 29.03 17.08
CA ILE A 173 16.86 28.68 15.71
C ILE A 173 17.24 27.22 15.48
N ILE A 174 16.30 26.44 14.97
CA ILE A 174 16.48 25.03 14.64
C ILE A 174 16.00 24.81 13.21
N HIS A 175 16.79 24.11 12.43
CA HIS A 175 16.45 23.71 11.08
C HIS A 175 15.95 22.26 11.09
N GLN A 176 14.85 22.01 10.40
CA GLN A 176 14.20 20.71 10.32
C GLN A 176 14.05 20.30 8.86
N ILE A 177 14.45 19.08 8.55
CA ILE A 177 14.25 18.49 7.23
C ILE A 177 13.32 17.29 7.33
N GLU A 178 12.35 17.20 6.43
CA GLU A 178 11.36 16.13 6.41
C GLU A 178 11.15 15.54 5.01
N TRP A 179 10.98 14.23 4.95
CA TRP A 179 10.48 13.50 3.78
C TRP A 179 9.16 12.84 4.12
N TYR A 180 8.30 12.75 3.12
CA TYR A 180 6.95 12.21 3.25
C TYR A 180 6.72 11.04 2.29
N GLY A 181 5.72 10.20 2.59
CA GLY A 181 5.23 9.18 1.67
C GLY A 181 6.32 8.23 1.14
N ALA A 182 6.48 8.19 -0.20
CA ALA A 182 7.46 7.31 -0.85
C ALA A 182 8.91 7.65 -0.50
N ASN A 183 9.23 8.94 -0.36
CA ASN A 183 10.57 9.38 0.01
C ASN A 183 10.88 9.00 1.46
N ALA A 184 9.92 9.18 2.38
CA ALA A 184 10.06 8.71 3.76
C ALA A 184 10.29 7.20 3.84
N PHE A 185 9.55 6.43 3.05
CA PHE A 185 9.71 4.98 2.99
C PHE A 185 11.10 4.56 2.49
N ARG A 186 11.65 5.26 1.48
CA ARG A 186 12.99 5.02 0.95
C ARG A 186 14.08 5.33 1.99
N VAL A 187 13.99 6.46 2.69
CA VAL A 187 14.91 6.81 3.79
C VAL A 187 14.86 5.73 4.88
N ILE A 188 13.67 5.33 5.32
CA ILE A 188 13.50 4.29 6.35
C ILE A 188 14.17 2.98 5.92
N LYS A 189 13.94 2.52 4.68
CA LYS A 189 14.59 1.30 4.15
C LYS A 189 16.10 1.45 4.12
N PHE A 190 16.61 2.59 3.64
CA PHE A 190 18.05 2.85 3.59
C PHE A 190 18.73 2.77 4.97
N LEU A 191 18.05 3.24 6.02
CA LEU A 191 18.62 3.26 7.36
C LEU A 191 18.50 1.91 8.08
N TYR A 192 17.40 1.18 7.92
CA TYR A 192 17.07 0.01 8.75
C TYR A 192 16.95 -1.33 8.01
N ASP A 193 17.08 -1.39 6.68
CA ASP A 193 17.23 -2.69 6.00
C ASP A 193 18.64 -3.28 6.25
N ASP A 194 18.77 -4.59 6.17
CA ASP A 194 20.04 -5.34 6.33
C ASP A 194 20.76 -5.15 7.68
N LEU A 195 20.00 -4.90 8.76
CA LEU A 195 20.57 -4.91 10.10
C LEU A 195 21.08 -6.32 10.45
N LYS A 196 22.40 -6.46 10.56
CA LYS A 196 23.08 -7.69 11.01
C LYS A 196 23.06 -7.79 12.53
N SER A 197 23.34 -8.99 13.05
CA SER A 197 23.61 -9.19 14.49
C SER A 197 24.66 -8.19 14.98
N GLY A 198 24.39 -7.55 16.11
CA GLY A 198 25.26 -6.51 16.68
C GLY A 198 25.14 -5.11 16.03
N SER A 199 24.23 -4.90 15.07
CA SER A 199 23.94 -3.57 14.53
C SER A 199 23.39 -2.65 15.62
N LEU A 200 23.90 -1.42 15.64
CA LEU A 200 23.42 -0.38 16.55
C LEU A 200 22.19 0.33 15.96
N TYR A 201 21.18 0.49 16.81
CA TYR A 201 19.99 1.27 16.55
C TYR A 201 19.24 1.55 17.86
N LEU A 202 18.43 2.61 17.88
CA LEU A 202 17.56 2.92 19.01
C LEU A 202 16.23 2.18 18.90
N LYS A 203 15.90 1.36 19.92
CA LYS A 203 14.75 0.44 19.90
C LYS A 203 13.42 1.14 19.58
N ARG A 204 13.14 2.27 20.23
CA ARG A 204 11.90 3.04 19.99
C ARG A 204 11.77 3.55 18.55
N LYS A 205 12.88 3.95 17.90
CA LYS A 205 12.87 4.42 16.50
C LYS A 205 12.73 3.25 15.54
N TYR A 206 13.36 2.13 15.84
CA TYR A 206 13.18 0.88 15.10
C TYR A 206 11.72 0.39 15.13
N GLU A 207 11.06 0.43 16.28
CA GLU A 207 9.63 0.08 16.36
C GLU A 207 8.75 1.07 15.57
N ARG A 208 9.08 2.36 15.61
CA ARG A 208 8.38 3.39 14.84
C ARG A 208 8.53 3.17 13.33
N GLN A 209 9.71 2.78 12.85
CA GLN A 209 9.89 2.50 11.42
C GLN A 209 9.08 1.28 10.97
N LEU A 210 8.96 0.23 11.79
CA LEU A 210 8.11 -0.92 11.47
C LEU A 210 6.63 -0.50 11.33
N LYS A 211 6.15 0.35 12.26
CA LYS A 211 4.80 0.93 12.19
C LYS A 211 4.60 1.76 10.91
N ALA A 212 5.58 2.59 10.55
CA ALA A 212 5.55 3.40 9.34
C ALA A 212 5.53 2.54 8.07
N ARG A 213 6.40 1.53 7.96
CA ARG A 213 6.43 0.62 6.80
C ARG A 213 5.10 -0.11 6.64
N LYS A 214 4.56 -0.66 7.74
CA LYS A 214 3.25 -1.34 7.73
C LYS A 214 2.13 -0.40 7.26
N LEU A 215 2.11 0.83 7.76
CA LEU A 215 1.14 1.83 7.35
C LEU A 215 1.27 2.14 5.85
N TYR A 216 2.48 2.48 5.37
CA TYR A 216 2.73 2.83 3.98
C TYR A 216 2.35 1.72 3.00
N LEU A 217 2.72 0.48 3.29
CA LEU A 217 2.31 -0.68 2.48
C LEU A 217 0.78 -0.87 2.48
N GLY A 218 0.12 -0.58 3.60
CA GLY A 218 -1.34 -0.56 3.68
C GLY A 218 -1.96 0.53 2.81
N LEU A 219 -1.37 1.73 2.77
CA LEU A 219 -1.86 2.85 1.96
C LEU A 219 -1.84 2.55 0.45
N ARG A 220 -0.87 1.75 -0.02
CA ARG A 220 -0.81 1.28 -1.42
C ARG A 220 -2.00 0.40 -1.84
N LYS A 221 -2.80 -0.10 -0.90
CA LYS A 221 -3.97 -0.93 -1.21
C LYS A 221 -5.14 -0.15 -1.83
N GLY A 222 -5.11 1.18 -1.86
CA GLY A 222 -6.21 2.01 -2.37
C GLY A 222 -7.32 2.19 -1.32
N ARG A 223 -8.05 3.32 -1.37
CA ARG A 223 -9.00 3.70 -0.31
C ARG A 223 -10.18 2.70 -0.19
N LYS A 224 -10.84 2.36 -1.31
CA LYS A 224 -11.97 1.42 -1.33
C LYS A 224 -11.60 0.02 -0.86
N TRP A 225 -10.44 -0.50 -1.27
CA TRP A 225 -9.93 -1.79 -0.80
C TRP A 225 -9.81 -1.83 0.73
N ARG A 226 -9.19 -0.80 1.32
CA ARG A 226 -9.01 -0.69 2.78
C ARG A 226 -10.33 -0.56 3.52
N ALA A 227 -11.32 0.12 2.95
CA ALA A 227 -12.65 0.23 3.53
C ALA A 227 -13.34 -1.13 3.58
N ILE A 228 -13.25 -1.91 2.51
CA ILE A 228 -13.83 -3.26 2.42
C ILE A 228 -13.12 -4.25 3.36
N GLU A 229 -11.78 -4.25 3.41
CA GLU A 229 -11.04 -5.13 4.34
C GLU A 229 -11.43 -4.85 5.80
N ARG A 230 -11.66 -3.57 6.18
CA ARG A 230 -12.16 -3.20 7.51
C ARG A 230 -13.60 -3.62 7.74
N LYS A 231 -14.50 -3.38 6.77
CA LYS A 231 -15.93 -3.71 6.88
C LYS A 231 -16.16 -5.21 7.07
N HIS A 232 -15.33 -6.05 6.48
CA HIS A 232 -15.48 -7.50 6.50
C HIS A 232 -14.48 -8.23 7.42
N ASP A 233 -13.66 -7.48 8.16
CA ASP A 233 -12.56 -7.97 9.00
C ASP A 233 -11.76 -9.12 8.37
N THR A 234 -11.39 -8.96 7.10
CA THR A 234 -10.69 -10.01 6.36
C THR A 234 -9.85 -9.44 5.22
N THR A 235 -8.86 -10.20 4.78
CA THR A 235 -8.04 -9.81 3.62
C THR A 235 -8.88 -9.88 2.34
N MET A 236 -8.63 -8.97 1.39
CA MET A 236 -9.34 -8.96 0.11
C MET A 236 -9.19 -10.29 -0.65
N LYS A 237 -8.03 -10.95 -0.57
CA LYS A 237 -7.81 -12.27 -1.17
C LYS A 237 -8.79 -13.31 -0.62
N LYS A 238 -8.90 -13.40 0.72
CA LYS A 238 -9.86 -14.32 1.38
C LYS A 238 -11.30 -13.96 1.03
N LEU A 239 -11.64 -12.67 1.00
CA LEU A 239 -12.98 -12.19 0.65
C LEU A 239 -13.37 -12.59 -0.78
N LEU A 240 -12.53 -12.26 -1.76
CA LEU A 240 -12.78 -12.58 -3.17
C LEU A 240 -12.87 -14.10 -3.39
N SER A 241 -11.98 -14.88 -2.77
CA SER A 241 -12.07 -16.35 -2.82
C SER A 241 -13.36 -16.89 -2.21
N LYS A 242 -13.85 -16.33 -1.09
CA LYS A 242 -15.12 -16.72 -0.48
C LYS A 242 -16.30 -16.40 -1.40
N LEU A 243 -16.33 -15.21 -2.00
CA LEU A 243 -17.41 -14.79 -2.90
C LEU A 243 -17.44 -15.60 -4.20
N LEU A 244 -16.28 -15.88 -4.80
CA LEU A 244 -16.18 -16.67 -6.02
C LEU A 244 -16.43 -18.16 -5.78
N ASN A 245 -15.74 -18.78 -4.81
CA ASN A 245 -15.73 -20.23 -4.68
C ASN A 245 -16.88 -20.77 -3.84
N LYS A 246 -17.20 -20.11 -2.71
CA LYS A 246 -18.29 -20.56 -1.81
C LYS A 246 -19.64 -20.05 -2.27
N LYS A 247 -19.74 -18.75 -2.61
CA LYS A 247 -21.01 -18.14 -3.03
C LYS A 247 -21.29 -18.21 -4.53
N LYS A 248 -20.34 -18.72 -5.34
CA LYS A 248 -20.46 -18.86 -6.81
C LYS A 248 -20.88 -17.57 -7.53
N LEU A 249 -20.54 -16.41 -6.99
CA LEU A 249 -20.88 -15.11 -7.58
C LEU A 249 -19.96 -14.77 -8.76
N ASN A 250 -20.50 -14.16 -9.81
CA ASN A 250 -19.71 -13.62 -10.91
C ASN A 250 -19.14 -12.22 -10.58
N GLY A 251 -18.23 -11.70 -11.42
CA GLY A 251 -17.55 -10.43 -11.17
C GLY A 251 -18.51 -9.22 -11.03
N SER A 252 -19.63 -9.22 -11.75
CA SER A 252 -20.64 -8.15 -11.66
C SER A 252 -21.43 -8.22 -10.35
N GLN A 253 -21.84 -9.41 -9.92
CA GLN A 253 -22.53 -9.63 -8.64
C GLN A 253 -21.63 -9.28 -7.44
N ILE A 254 -20.32 -9.56 -7.55
CA ILE A 254 -19.34 -9.15 -6.54
C ILE A 254 -19.23 -7.62 -6.49
N ALA A 255 -19.23 -6.96 -7.65
CA ALA A 255 -19.16 -5.51 -7.74
C ALA A 255 -20.34 -4.83 -7.04
N GLU A 256 -21.55 -5.29 -7.33
CA GLU A 256 -22.79 -4.84 -6.68
C GLU A 256 -22.73 -5.04 -5.16
N LYS A 257 -22.40 -6.26 -4.71
CA LYS A 257 -22.31 -6.59 -3.27
C LYS A 257 -21.28 -5.74 -2.53
N LEU A 258 -20.20 -5.33 -3.19
CA LEU A 258 -19.11 -4.56 -2.60
C LEU A 258 -19.24 -3.05 -2.85
N GLY A 259 -20.25 -2.58 -3.58
CA GLY A 259 -20.43 -1.16 -3.93
C GLY A 259 -19.30 -0.60 -4.81
N VAL A 260 -18.78 -1.39 -5.74
CA VAL A 260 -17.68 -1.01 -6.64
C VAL A 260 -17.98 -1.38 -8.09
N SER A 261 -17.24 -0.80 -9.04
CA SER A 261 -17.37 -1.18 -10.44
C SER A 261 -16.83 -2.59 -10.70
N SER A 262 -17.39 -3.28 -11.70
CA SER A 262 -16.90 -4.59 -12.14
C SER A 262 -15.42 -4.56 -12.51
N ALA A 263 -14.96 -3.51 -13.20
CA ALA A 263 -13.55 -3.28 -13.52
C ALA A 263 -12.65 -3.25 -12.26
N THR A 264 -13.14 -2.67 -11.16
CA THR A 264 -12.41 -2.64 -9.88
C THR A 264 -12.23 -4.06 -9.33
N VAL A 265 -13.28 -4.88 -9.39
CA VAL A 265 -13.23 -6.29 -8.95
C VAL A 265 -12.21 -7.07 -9.77
N TYR A 266 -12.22 -6.97 -11.09
CA TYR A 266 -11.27 -7.69 -11.94
C TYR A 266 -9.81 -7.28 -11.67
N ARG A 267 -9.54 -5.98 -11.50
CA ARG A 267 -8.21 -5.49 -11.08
C ARG A 267 -7.78 -6.05 -9.73
N TRP A 268 -8.72 -6.23 -8.80
CA TRP A 268 -8.42 -6.81 -7.49
C TRP A 268 -8.19 -8.33 -7.57
N LEU A 269 -8.92 -9.05 -8.42
CA LEU A 269 -8.67 -10.46 -8.70
C LEU A 269 -7.27 -10.69 -9.25
N GLU A 270 -6.86 -9.87 -10.22
CA GLU A 270 -5.50 -9.88 -10.77
C GLU A 270 -4.46 -9.61 -9.66
N LYS A 271 -4.61 -8.52 -8.91
CA LYS A 271 -3.69 -8.13 -7.83
C LYS A 271 -3.59 -9.16 -6.70
N THR A 272 -4.64 -9.93 -6.45
CA THR A 272 -4.67 -10.99 -5.41
C THR A 272 -4.29 -12.37 -5.93
N GLY A 273 -4.19 -12.55 -7.24
CA GLY A 273 -3.99 -13.84 -7.89
C GLY A 273 -5.18 -14.80 -7.77
N VAL A 274 -6.38 -14.31 -7.43
CA VAL A 274 -7.58 -15.16 -7.33
C VAL A 274 -8.15 -15.36 -8.74
N ARG A 275 -8.13 -16.61 -9.21
CA ARG A 275 -8.60 -16.96 -10.56
C ARG A 275 -10.11 -17.15 -10.58
N LEU A 276 -10.74 -16.71 -11.66
CA LEU A 276 -12.14 -17.01 -11.94
C LEU A 276 -12.31 -18.53 -12.16
N PRO A 277 -13.49 -19.09 -11.81
CA PRO A 277 -13.83 -20.45 -12.19
C PRO A 277 -13.64 -20.64 -13.69
N ARG A 278 -13.07 -21.78 -14.11
CA ARG A 278 -12.92 -22.11 -15.53
C ARG A 278 -14.31 -22.01 -16.19
N LYS A 279 -14.39 -21.35 -17.35
CA LYS A 279 -15.61 -21.37 -18.17
C LYS A 279 -16.00 -22.83 -18.35
N LYS A 280 -17.27 -23.17 -18.07
CA LYS A 280 -17.80 -24.52 -18.37
C LYS A 280 -17.46 -24.83 -19.83
N LYS A 281 -17.00 -26.06 -20.11
CA LYS A 281 -16.74 -26.53 -21.48
C LYS A 281 -17.96 -26.15 -22.36
N ALA A 282 -17.71 -25.67 -23.57
CA ALA A 282 -18.78 -25.32 -24.50
C ALA A 282 -19.72 -26.52 -24.64
N LYS A 283 -21.03 -26.29 -24.48
CA LYS A 283 -22.02 -27.36 -24.66
C LYS A 283 -21.95 -27.83 -26.12
N GLU A 284 -21.97 -29.15 -26.29
CA GLU A 284 -22.13 -29.78 -27.59
C GLU A 284 -23.62 -29.78 -27.95
N TYR A 285 -23.92 -29.30 -29.15
CA TYR A 285 -25.28 -29.26 -29.69
C TYR A 285 -25.37 -30.18 -30.89
N ILE A 286 -26.32 -31.12 -30.83
CA ILE A 286 -26.73 -31.94 -31.97
C ILE A 286 -28.07 -31.38 -32.46
N THR A 287 -28.07 -30.75 -33.63
CA THR A 287 -29.28 -30.22 -34.26
C THR A 287 -29.52 -30.89 -35.62
N LYS A 288 -30.78 -31.23 -35.93
CA LYS A 288 -31.14 -31.71 -37.28
C LYS A 288 -31.48 -30.51 -38.17
N CYS A 289 -30.95 -30.49 -39.39
CA CYS A 289 -31.32 -29.49 -40.38
C CYS A 289 -32.80 -29.66 -40.76
N PRO A 290 -33.64 -28.61 -40.68
CA PRO A 290 -35.06 -28.72 -40.98
C PRO A 290 -35.37 -28.87 -42.48
N VAL A 291 -34.37 -28.77 -43.36
CA VAL A 291 -34.54 -28.86 -44.82
C VAL A 291 -34.12 -30.22 -45.35
N CYS A 292 -32.92 -30.68 -45.00
CA CYS A 292 -32.36 -31.94 -45.51
C CYS A 292 -32.23 -33.04 -44.45
N GLY A 293 -32.66 -32.80 -43.21
CA GLY A 293 -32.57 -33.78 -42.11
C GLY A 293 -31.16 -34.03 -41.56
N LYS A 294 -30.09 -33.55 -42.23
CA LYS A 294 -28.69 -33.77 -41.84
C LYS A 294 -28.43 -33.37 -40.38
N ARG A 295 -27.78 -34.25 -39.62
CA ARG A 295 -27.32 -33.98 -38.25
C ARG A 295 -26.16 -32.98 -38.28
N ILE A 296 -26.22 -31.97 -37.42
CA ILE A 296 -25.23 -30.90 -37.28
C ILE A 296 -24.70 -30.98 -35.86
N GLU A 297 -23.44 -31.34 -35.72
CA GLU A 297 -22.74 -31.45 -34.45
C GLU A 297 -21.79 -30.26 -34.32
N ARG A 298 -21.94 -29.48 -33.24
CA ARG A 298 -21.09 -28.30 -33.04
C ARG A 298 -20.92 -27.96 -31.56
N MET A 299 -19.68 -27.65 -31.18
CA MET A 299 -19.39 -27.01 -29.90
C MET A 299 -19.74 -25.52 -29.93
N GLY A 300 -20.47 -25.05 -28.91
CA GLY A 300 -20.73 -23.61 -28.71
C GLY A 300 -22.16 -23.21 -29.02
N ARG A 301 -22.41 -22.49 -30.13
CA ARG A 301 -23.77 -22.02 -30.48
C ARG A 301 -24.46 -22.99 -31.44
N PRO A 302 -25.74 -23.36 -31.22
CA PRO A 302 -26.47 -24.25 -32.11
C PRO A 302 -26.62 -23.64 -33.51
N LYS A 303 -26.39 -24.45 -34.55
CA LYS A 303 -26.60 -24.05 -35.96
C LYS A 303 -27.89 -24.69 -36.47
N LYS A 304 -28.78 -23.90 -37.08
CA LYS A 304 -30.08 -24.40 -37.57
C LYS A 304 -29.98 -25.14 -38.91
N TYR A 305 -29.17 -24.64 -39.83
CA TYR A 305 -29.04 -25.19 -41.20
C TYR A 305 -27.63 -25.73 -41.43
N CYS A 306 -27.51 -26.86 -42.14
CA CYS A 306 -26.21 -27.47 -42.39
C CYS A 306 -25.37 -26.63 -43.36
N SER A 307 -25.99 -26.08 -44.41
CA SER A 307 -25.37 -25.27 -45.47
C SER A 307 -26.14 -23.96 -45.72
N GLU A 308 -25.52 -23.05 -46.48
CA GLU A 308 -26.14 -21.82 -46.95
C GLU A 308 -27.34 -22.12 -47.87
N ASN A 309 -27.23 -23.11 -48.75
CA ASN A 309 -28.33 -23.54 -49.61
C ASN A 309 -29.56 -23.98 -48.78
N CYS A 310 -29.36 -24.81 -47.75
CA CYS A 310 -30.43 -25.20 -46.83
C CYS A 310 -31.01 -24.00 -46.05
N ARG A 311 -30.20 -22.97 -45.77
CA ARG A 311 -30.69 -21.74 -45.12
C ARG A 311 -31.64 -20.98 -46.05
N VAL A 312 -31.30 -20.85 -47.33
CA VAL A 312 -32.12 -20.17 -48.34
C VAL A 312 -33.42 -20.93 -48.56
N ILE A 313 -33.35 -22.24 -48.81
CA ILE A 313 -34.53 -23.09 -49.02
C ILE A 313 -35.46 -23.02 -47.81
N GLY A 314 -34.93 -23.24 -46.61
CA GLY A 314 -35.75 -23.24 -45.38
C GLY A 314 -36.24 -21.86 -44.94
N ARG A 315 -35.83 -20.78 -45.62
CA ARG A 315 -36.43 -19.44 -45.49
C ARG A 315 -37.55 -19.19 -46.48
N ARG A 316 -37.73 -20.05 -47.50
CA ARG A 316 -38.77 -19.95 -48.53
C ARG A 316 -39.92 -20.95 -48.35
N THR A 317 -39.90 -21.78 -47.30
CA THR A 317 -40.91 -22.83 -47.05
C THR A 317 -42.17 -22.37 -46.32
N GLY A 318 -42.28 -21.11 -45.92
CA GLY A 318 -43.42 -20.60 -45.18
C GLY A 318 -44.43 -19.82 -46.03
N LYS A 319 -45.28 -19.06 -45.35
CA LYS A 319 -46.45 -18.38 -45.92
C LYS A 319 -46.53 -16.92 -45.50
N MET A 320 -47.34 -16.15 -46.23
CA MET A 320 -47.76 -14.81 -45.83
C MET A 320 -48.78 -14.89 -44.71
N VAL A 321 -48.62 -14.04 -43.69
CA VAL A 321 -49.53 -13.92 -42.54
C VAL A 321 -49.69 -12.46 -42.16
N ASN A 322 -50.83 -12.07 -41.60
CA ASN A 322 -51.07 -10.71 -41.18
C ASN A 322 -50.54 -10.45 -39.77
N CYS A 323 -49.96 -9.27 -39.57
CA CYS A 323 -49.56 -8.80 -38.26
C CYS A 323 -50.78 -8.64 -37.35
N VAL A 324 -50.77 -9.26 -36.17
CA VAL A 324 -51.90 -9.21 -35.21
C VAL A 324 -52.20 -7.79 -34.72
N ILE A 325 -51.23 -6.87 -34.77
CA ILE A 325 -51.38 -5.50 -34.25
C ILE A 325 -51.77 -4.48 -35.31
N CYS A 326 -51.22 -4.58 -36.52
CA CYS A 326 -51.41 -3.54 -37.55
C CYS A 326 -51.96 -4.08 -38.88
N GLY A 327 -52.32 -5.36 -38.96
CA GLY A 327 -52.87 -5.99 -40.17
C GLY A 327 -51.86 -6.21 -41.30
N LYS A 328 -50.68 -5.58 -41.26
CA LYS A 328 -49.66 -5.67 -42.32
C LYS A 328 -49.30 -7.12 -42.64
N GLU A 329 -49.37 -7.46 -43.93
CA GLU A 329 -48.96 -8.76 -44.45
C GLU A 329 -47.44 -8.95 -44.33
N ILE A 330 -47.01 -10.08 -43.77
CA ILE A 330 -45.61 -10.41 -43.54
C ILE A 330 -45.33 -11.88 -43.84
N TYR A 331 -44.17 -12.13 -44.44
CA TYR A 331 -43.72 -13.49 -44.67
C TYR A 331 -43.12 -14.12 -43.40
N ARG A 332 -43.50 -15.38 -43.09
CA ARG A 332 -42.91 -16.17 -42.00
C ARG A 332 -42.56 -17.58 -42.46
N PRO A 333 -41.29 -18.03 -42.32
CA PRO A 333 -40.89 -19.37 -42.73
C PRO A 333 -41.50 -20.43 -41.82
N GLU A 334 -41.74 -21.64 -42.34
CA GLU A 334 -42.49 -22.70 -41.65
C GLU A 334 -41.96 -23.04 -40.23
N TRP A 335 -40.64 -23.05 -40.07
CA TRP A 335 -40.03 -23.29 -38.76
C TRP A 335 -40.42 -22.26 -37.70
N TRP A 336 -40.77 -21.03 -38.11
CA TRP A 336 -41.10 -19.94 -37.21
C TRP A 336 -42.38 -20.26 -36.43
N PHE A 337 -43.35 -20.90 -37.08
CA PHE A 337 -44.62 -21.32 -36.49
C PHE A 337 -44.46 -22.44 -35.45
N LYS A 338 -43.39 -23.24 -35.51
CA LYS A 338 -43.08 -24.26 -34.48
C LYS A 338 -42.78 -23.68 -33.10
N LYS A 339 -42.50 -22.38 -33.00
CA LYS A 339 -42.11 -21.70 -31.75
C LYS A 339 -42.88 -20.44 -31.45
N ASN A 340 -43.60 -19.91 -32.43
CA ASN A 340 -44.28 -18.62 -32.33
C ASN A 340 -45.65 -18.74 -32.96
N THR A 341 -46.67 -18.28 -32.25
CA THR A 341 -48.06 -18.29 -32.72
C THR A 341 -48.57 -16.90 -33.09
N VAL A 342 -47.88 -15.83 -32.68
CA VAL A 342 -48.33 -14.44 -32.84
C VAL A 342 -47.46 -13.69 -33.85
N PRO A 343 -47.89 -13.56 -35.12
CA PRO A 343 -47.15 -12.84 -36.15
C PRO A 343 -47.13 -11.32 -35.89
N LEU A 344 -45.93 -10.76 -35.78
CA LEU A 344 -45.69 -9.34 -35.52
C LEU A 344 -44.69 -8.79 -36.53
N CYS A 345 -44.98 -7.64 -37.15
CA CYS A 345 -44.20 -7.12 -38.28
C CYS A 345 -42.97 -6.30 -37.88
N SER A 346 -42.97 -5.68 -36.70
CA SER A 346 -41.92 -4.73 -36.29
C SER A 346 -41.71 -4.72 -34.77
N ARG A 347 -40.57 -4.17 -34.32
CA ARG A 347 -40.30 -3.95 -32.88
C ARG A 347 -41.38 -3.09 -32.21
N ALA A 348 -41.94 -2.12 -32.93
CA ALA A 348 -43.04 -1.30 -32.43
C ALA A 348 -44.31 -2.13 -32.19
N CYS A 349 -44.66 -3.02 -33.12
CA CYS A 349 -45.80 -3.95 -32.93
C CYS A 349 -45.55 -4.95 -31.80
N VAL A 350 -44.30 -5.41 -31.62
CA VAL A 350 -43.92 -6.22 -30.46
C VAL A 350 -44.11 -5.46 -29.15
N GLY A 351 -43.70 -4.20 -29.08
CA GLY A 351 -43.90 -3.35 -27.92
C GLY A 351 -45.39 -3.17 -27.59
N LYS A 352 -46.22 -2.82 -28.59
CA LYS A 352 -47.66 -2.67 -28.41
C LYS A 352 -48.33 -3.96 -27.94
N TRP A 353 -47.97 -5.11 -28.54
CA TRP A 353 -48.49 -6.41 -28.12
C TRP A 353 -48.08 -6.77 -26.68
N GLN A 354 -46.85 -6.42 -26.29
CA GLN A 354 -46.38 -6.62 -24.91
C GLN A 354 -47.11 -5.74 -23.90
N MET A 355 -47.36 -4.47 -24.23
CA MET A 355 -48.13 -3.55 -23.38
C MET A 355 -49.56 -4.05 -23.15
N MET A 356 -50.25 -4.50 -24.21
CA MET A 356 -51.58 -5.10 -24.08
C MET A 356 -51.59 -6.32 -23.14
N ARG A 357 -50.52 -7.11 -23.12
CA ARG A 357 -50.40 -8.26 -22.21
C ARG A 357 -50.14 -7.84 -20.77
N ILE A 358 -49.48 -6.72 -20.55
CA ILE A 358 -49.30 -6.13 -19.20
C ILE A 358 -50.64 -5.60 -18.71
N GLU A 359 -51.35 -4.82 -19.54
CA GLU A 359 -52.68 -4.26 -19.22
C GLU A 359 -53.70 -5.35 -18.92
N LYS A 360 -53.66 -6.48 -19.65
CA LYS A 360 -54.52 -7.66 -19.40
C LYS A 360 -54.02 -8.57 -18.27
N GLY A 361 -52.97 -8.19 -17.54
CA GLY A 361 -52.42 -8.96 -16.41
C GLY A 361 -51.74 -10.29 -16.79
N LEU A 362 -51.50 -10.54 -18.08
CA LEU A 362 -50.93 -11.80 -18.59
C LEU A 362 -49.40 -11.88 -18.42
N VAL A 363 -48.72 -10.76 -18.18
CA VAL A 363 -47.27 -10.68 -17.91
C VAL A 363 -46.99 -9.51 -16.97
N LYS A 364 -46.11 -9.69 -15.97
CA LYS A 364 -45.68 -8.62 -15.05
C LYS A 364 -44.32 -8.04 -15.45
N ARG A 365 -44.05 -6.77 -15.10
CA ARG A 365 -42.77 -6.07 -15.38
C ARG A 365 -42.24 -5.46 -14.08
N SER A 366 -40.93 -5.51 -13.86
CA SER A 366 -40.26 -4.88 -12.70
C SER A 366 -40.17 -3.38 -12.88
N ASP A 367 -40.59 -2.62 -11.86
CA ASP A 367 -40.55 -1.16 -11.86
C ASP A 367 -39.11 -0.60 -11.77
N GLU A 368 -38.21 -1.30 -11.07
CA GLU A 368 -36.82 -0.88 -10.90
C GLU A 368 -35.94 -1.13 -12.14
N THR A 369 -36.17 -2.24 -12.86
CA THR A 369 -35.26 -2.69 -13.93
C THR A 369 -35.89 -2.72 -15.31
N GLY A 370 -37.21 -2.54 -15.41
CA GLY A 370 -37.96 -2.59 -16.67
C GLY A 370 -37.98 -3.96 -17.34
N ARG A 371 -37.68 -5.06 -16.63
CA ARG A 371 -37.65 -6.44 -17.18
C ARG A 371 -38.94 -7.20 -16.89
N PHE A 372 -39.33 -8.11 -17.79
CA PHE A 372 -40.47 -9.01 -17.57
C PHE A 372 -40.17 -10.03 -16.46
N LEU A 373 -41.14 -10.23 -15.56
CA LEU A 373 -41.08 -11.20 -14.47
C LEU A 373 -41.66 -12.56 -14.91
N PRO A 374 -41.12 -13.69 -14.42
CA PRO A 374 -41.71 -15.02 -14.63
C PRO A 374 -43.14 -15.10 -14.05
N SER A 375 -43.99 -15.95 -14.62
CA SER A 375 -45.38 -16.15 -14.18
C SER A 375 -45.54 -16.61 -12.71
N ASN A 376 -44.48 -17.15 -12.09
CA ASN A 376 -44.50 -17.67 -10.72
C ASN A 376 -43.76 -16.77 -9.72
N PHE A 377 -43.59 -15.48 -10.03
CA PHE A 377 -42.88 -14.56 -9.13
C PHE A 377 -43.80 -14.13 -7.98
N ILE A 378 -43.62 -14.75 -6.82
CA ILE A 378 -44.15 -14.26 -5.54
C ILE A 378 -43.19 -13.17 -5.07
N GLN A 379 -43.72 -11.99 -4.83
CA GLN A 379 -43.00 -10.85 -4.27
C GLN A 379 -42.93 -11.11 -2.76
N GLU A 380 -41.84 -11.71 -2.28
CA GLU A 380 -41.58 -11.67 -0.84
C GLU A 380 -41.12 -10.25 -0.49
N ASP A 381 -41.89 -9.58 0.36
CA ASP A 381 -41.62 -8.26 0.88
C ASP A 381 -40.28 -8.23 1.61
N PHE A 382 -39.38 -7.37 1.14
CA PHE A 382 -38.11 -7.11 1.81
C PHE A 382 -38.31 -6.04 2.88
N SER A 383 -38.70 -6.48 4.07
CA SER A 383 -38.51 -5.76 5.32
C SER A 383 -37.74 -6.62 6.32
N SER A 384 -36.40 -6.62 6.22
CA SER A 384 -35.46 -6.68 7.36
C SER A 384 -34.01 -6.39 6.95
#